data_AF-A0A946UBH7-F1
#
_entry.id   AF-A0A946UBH7-F1
#
_cell.length_a   1.000
_cell.length_b   1.000
_cell.length_c   1.000
_cell.angle_alpha   90.00
_cell.angle_beta   90.00
_cell.angle_gamma   90.00
#
_symmetry.space_group_name_H-M   'P 1'
#
loop_
_entity.id
_entity.type
_entity.pdbx_description
1 polymer ?
#
loop_
_entity_poly.entity_id
_entity_poly.type
_entity_poly.pdbx_seq_one_letter_code
_entity_poly.pdbx_strand_id
1 'polypeptide(L)'
;MNTKTKTLVLATTAALFASGAVQAQKDRSQDIQPTQRLAPELLVPITGEGIVDCVSSGGTNCTGDIPEFEQGTLVSTFDVSGCGLINNVKVGLDVTHTWVGDLAFTVTSPGGTPVTVFDRPGVPPATFGCSGNDIQAFLSDAAGSPVEDECAGTEPTIDGEFIPNNPLASMVGELGDGTWTLEVEDFAGGDTGNVNNWSLDLDCAAQPQPGDALFWVSKQFADGNNESVTVQMQCDSGNPTQQEVTLVPNNNFVAGFVLSNIPDDSNVTCTIREVAVSGDAYVTDYYMSGPSGDGISEVECTFEGPLQDEVNSCRIVNSPRPVEVTVSKEWIYPRDGGQDVDDSVEITLQCNAPIRGTPEVEGTWTSRQWIRGTDDAVFFVTPTSWDPANSCRAWENINDSRVEQVIDGCNNLTVRAGSGDSCTITNTVFFEGIPTLSQWGMAIMALLMLGVGFVSVRRFA
;
A
#
# COMPACT_ATOMS: atom_id res chain seq x y z
N MET A 1 60.62 -29.81 55.27
CA MET A 1 62.06 -29.50 55.43
C MET A 1 62.26 -28.00 55.34
N ASN A 2 63.34 -27.47 55.93
CA ASN A 2 63.88 -26.11 55.79
C ASN A 2 62.90 -24.92 55.84
N THR A 3 62.74 -24.41 57.05
CA THR A 3 62.58 -22.98 57.32
C THR A 3 63.61 -22.11 56.59
N LYS A 4 63.25 -20.85 56.30
CA LYS A 4 64.18 -19.72 56.43
C LYS A 4 63.49 -18.57 57.17
N THR A 5 64.24 -17.94 58.06
CA THR A 5 63.80 -16.87 58.96
C THR A 5 64.75 -15.68 58.78
N LYS A 6 64.20 -14.45 58.71
CA LYS A 6 64.76 -13.19 59.28
C LYS A 6 63.92 -11.96 58.86
N THR A 7 63.91 -10.80 59.54
CA THR A 7 63.71 -10.46 60.97
C THR A 7 64.02 -8.96 61.17
N LEU A 8 63.09 -8.18 61.78
CA LEU A 8 63.27 -6.79 62.30
C LEU A 8 63.58 -5.72 61.20
N VAL A 9 63.31 -4.40 61.30
CA VAL A 9 63.51 -3.32 62.30
C VAL A 9 62.56 -2.15 61.91
N LEU A 10 61.96 -1.23 62.70
CA LEU A 10 61.59 -0.98 64.12
C LEU A 10 60.40 0.06 64.04
N ALA A 11 59.47 0.25 65.00
CA ALA A 11 59.53 0.98 66.29
C ALA A 11 60.00 2.47 66.22
N THR A 12 59.45 3.47 66.94
CA THR A 12 58.28 3.57 67.85
C THR A 12 58.03 5.03 68.28
N THR A 13 56.76 5.48 68.37
CA THR A 13 56.25 6.57 69.25
C THR A 13 54.71 6.41 69.33
N ALA A 14 53.98 6.16 70.42
CA ALA A 14 54.17 6.20 71.88
C ALA A 14 53.77 7.52 72.60
N ALA A 15 53.07 7.37 73.75
CA ALA A 15 52.59 8.40 74.71
C ALA A 15 51.38 9.27 74.26
N LEU A 16 50.39 9.62 75.11
CA LEU A 16 50.00 9.08 76.43
C LEU A 16 48.49 9.32 76.76
N PHE A 17 47.94 8.47 77.63
CA PHE A 17 46.57 8.41 78.15
C PHE A 17 45.94 9.70 78.72
N ALA A 18 44.63 9.90 78.51
CA ALA A 18 43.70 10.48 79.49
C ALA A 18 42.21 10.11 79.22
N SER A 19 41.46 9.86 80.30
CA SER A 19 39.99 10.01 80.51
C SER A 19 38.96 9.73 79.39
N GLY A 20 38.15 8.68 79.59
CA GLY A 20 36.68 8.81 79.77
C GLY A 20 35.75 9.14 78.59
N ALA A 21 34.93 8.15 78.20
CA ALA A 21 33.76 8.21 77.30
C ALA A 21 34.02 8.66 75.84
N VAL A 22 33.82 7.73 74.89
CA VAL A 22 34.10 7.96 73.46
C VAL A 22 33.02 7.29 72.57
N GLN A 23 32.43 8.06 71.64
CA GLN A 23 31.55 7.58 70.57
C GLN A 23 32.29 6.73 69.52
N ALA A 24 31.56 5.83 68.85
CA ALA A 24 32.03 5.11 67.65
C ALA A 24 31.60 5.82 66.34
N GLN A 25 32.38 6.83 65.95
CA GLN A 25 32.43 7.51 64.63
C GLN A 25 33.89 7.98 64.45
N LYS A 26 34.52 8.10 63.28
CA LYS A 26 34.18 7.90 61.85
C LYS A 26 35.34 7.09 61.22
N ASP A 27 35.38 6.65 59.96
CA ASP A 27 34.53 6.81 58.76
C ASP A 27 34.60 5.48 57.93
N ARG A 28 34.34 5.33 56.62
CA ARG A 28 34.17 6.25 55.47
C ARG A 28 33.09 5.76 54.49
N SER A 29 31.82 5.96 54.83
CA SER A 29 30.73 5.94 53.84
C SER A 29 30.56 7.36 53.28
N GLN A 30 30.38 7.50 51.97
CA GLN A 30 29.92 8.78 51.42
C GLN A 30 28.40 8.83 51.45
N ASP A 31 27.84 9.98 51.81
CA ASP A 31 26.43 10.29 51.63
C ASP A 31 26.15 10.44 50.12
N ILE A 32 25.85 9.33 49.46
CA ILE A 32 24.96 9.39 48.30
C ILE A 32 23.57 9.56 48.91
N GLN A 33 22.99 10.75 48.72
CA GLN A 33 21.59 11.00 49.08
C GLN A 33 20.72 9.88 48.49
N PRO A 34 19.66 9.42 49.18
CA PRO A 34 18.65 8.63 48.49
C PRO A 34 18.12 9.50 47.35
N THR A 35 18.51 9.17 46.12
CA THR A 35 18.02 9.85 44.93
C THR A 35 16.51 9.78 45.00
N GLN A 36 15.87 10.95 45.03
CA GLN A 36 14.43 11.06 44.81
C GLN A 36 14.18 10.35 43.49
N ARG A 37 13.71 9.10 43.55
CA ARG A 37 13.19 8.41 42.38
C ARG A 37 11.91 9.17 42.11
N LEU A 38 12.01 10.19 41.27
CA LEU A 38 10.88 10.87 40.68
C LEU A 38 9.90 9.76 40.31
N ALA A 39 8.65 9.90 40.74
CA ALA A 39 7.62 9.07 40.13
C ALA A 39 7.74 9.30 38.61
N PRO A 40 7.58 8.27 37.77
CA PRO A 40 7.24 8.54 36.39
C PRO A 40 6.05 9.52 36.40
N GLU A 41 6.04 10.44 35.44
CA GLU A 41 4.92 11.36 35.29
C GLU A 41 3.61 10.58 35.14
N LEU A 42 2.47 11.22 35.40
CA LEU A 42 1.18 10.54 35.53
C LEU A 42 0.62 10.13 34.15
N LEU A 43 1.34 9.21 33.53
CA LEU A 43 0.92 8.35 32.43
C LEU A 43 -0.43 7.73 32.80
N VAL A 44 -1.44 8.02 32.00
CA VAL A 44 -2.80 7.49 32.13
C VAL A 44 -2.81 6.14 31.41
N PRO A 45 -2.92 4.99 32.12
CA PRO A 45 -3.00 3.70 31.45
C PRO A 45 -4.41 3.52 30.89
N ILE A 46 -4.58 3.71 29.58
CA ILE A 46 -5.87 3.45 28.91
C ILE A 46 -6.03 1.94 28.74
N THR A 47 -7.16 1.37 29.18
CA THR A 47 -7.54 -0.02 28.87
C THR A 47 -9.04 -0.06 28.59
N GLY A 48 -9.43 -0.30 27.34
CA GLY A 48 -10.74 0.12 26.83
C GLY A 48 -10.77 1.62 26.47
N GLU A 49 -11.96 2.16 26.23
CA GLU A 49 -12.23 3.58 25.93
C GLU A 49 -11.61 4.56 26.95
N GLY A 50 -10.92 5.59 26.46
CA GLY A 50 -10.50 6.73 27.27
C GLY A 50 -9.83 7.87 26.50
N ILE A 51 -10.13 9.10 26.93
CA ILE A 51 -9.55 10.34 26.41
C ILE A 51 -8.17 10.60 27.05
N VAL A 52 -7.17 10.88 26.22
CA VAL A 52 -5.89 11.47 26.61
C VAL A 52 -5.71 12.81 25.89
N ASP A 53 -5.64 13.89 26.69
CA ASP A 53 -5.34 15.24 26.23
C ASP A 53 -3.83 15.48 26.14
N CYS A 54 -3.38 16.27 25.15
CA CYS A 54 -2.00 16.76 25.14
C CYS A 54 -1.81 17.74 26.31
N VAL A 55 -1.09 17.32 27.35
CA VAL A 55 -0.75 18.17 28.50
C VAL A 55 0.75 18.39 28.63
N SER A 56 1.15 19.60 29.02
CA SER A 56 2.57 20.02 29.16
C SER A 56 3.42 19.21 30.17
N SER A 57 2.82 18.25 30.89
CA SER A 57 3.50 17.26 31.75
C SER A 57 3.63 15.87 31.11
N GLY A 58 3.40 15.75 29.80
CA GLY A 58 3.51 14.52 29.01
C GLY A 58 3.57 14.75 27.49
N GLY A 59 3.79 15.99 27.05
CA GLY A 59 3.79 16.37 25.64
C GLY A 59 4.46 17.72 25.35
N THR A 60 4.82 17.93 24.09
CA THR A 60 5.53 19.11 23.56
C THR A 60 4.61 19.90 22.63
N ASN A 61 4.58 21.23 22.77
CA ASN A 61 3.74 22.15 21.99
C ASN A 61 2.24 21.79 22.00
N CYS A 62 1.73 21.23 23.10
CA CYS A 62 0.30 20.92 23.27
C CYS A 62 -0.63 22.12 23.10
N THR A 63 -0.10 23.31 23.39
CA THR A 63 -0.65 24.58 22.92
C THR A 63 0.45 25.35 22.19
N GLY A 64 0.08 26.17 21.22
CA GLY A 64 1.04 26.92 20.40
C GLY A 64 0.36 27.91 19.46
N ASP A 65 1.13 28.90 19.01
CA ASP A 65 0.77 29.75 17.88
C ASP A 65 0.87 28.93 16.59
N ILE A 66 -0.11 29.04 15.69
CA ILE A 66 -0.06 28.43 14.36
C ILE A 66 0.82 29.32 13.45
N PRO A 67 1.87 28.79 12.79
CA PRO A 67 2.66 29.55 11.84
C PRO A 67 1.83 29.89 10.60
N GLU A 68 1.80 31.18 10.22
CA GLU A 68 1.23 31.65 8.95
C GLU A 68 1.93 30.97 7.74
N PHE A 69 1.29 30.98 6.57
CA PHE A 69 1.83 30.39 5.34
C PHE A 69 3.29 30.77 5.01
N GLU A 70 4.05 29.78 4.52
CA GLU A 70 5.51 29.79 4.30
C GLU A 70 6.38 29.97 5.57
N GLN A 71 5.82 30.08 6.79
CA GLN A 71 6.62 30.22 8.02
C GLN A 71 6.91 28.89 8.75
N GLY A 72 6.13 27.83 8.48
CA GLY A 72 6.42 26.46 8.90
C GLY A 72 5.19 25.66 9.29
N THR A 73 5.42 24.54 9.96
CA THR A 73 4.40 23.60 10.48
C THR A 73 4.45 23.63 12.00
N LEU A 74 3.31 23.73 12.69
CA LEU A 74 3.23 23.50 14.13
C LEU A 74 3.20 21.98 14.37
N VAL A 75 4.27 21.45 14.97
CA VAL A 75 4.36 20.05 15.38
C VAL A 75 4.11 19.95 16.88
N SER A 76 3.04 19.27 17.26
CA SER A 76 2.61 18.97 18.62
C SER A 76 2.73 17.46 18.88
N THR A 77 3.11 17.05 20.09
CA THR A 77 3.34 15.63 20.42
C THR A 77 2.95 15.31 21.86
N PHE A 78 2.48 14.09 22.13
CA PHE A 78 2.40 13.54 23.48
C PHE A 78 2.57 12.02 23.50
N ASP A 79 3.00 11.47 24.63
CA ASP A 79 3.18 10.04 24.81
C ASP A 79 1.91 9.39 25.39
N VAL A 80 1.38 8.38 24.70
CA VAL A 80 0.31 7.50 25.17
C VAL A 80 0.90 6.25 25.84
N SER A 81 0.19 5.73 26.85
CA SER A 81 0.60 4.57 27.65
C SER A 81 -0.58 3.68 28.03
N GLY A 82 -0.39 2.36 28.13
CA GLY A 82 -1.44 1.39 28.44
C GLY A 82 -2.31 0.96 27.24
N CYS A 83 -2.35 1.74 26.17
CA CYS A 83 -3.11 1.47 24.95
C CYS A 83 -2.40 0.40 24.11
N GLY A 84 -2.91 -0.83 24.13
CA GLY A 84 -2.38 -1.95 23.35
C GLY A 84 -2.63 -1.81 21.86
N LEU A 85 -3.19 -2.83 21.23
CA LEU A 85 -3.70 -2.69 19.86
C LEU A 85 -4.87 -1.69 19.86
N ILE A 86 -4.83 -0.70 18.97
CA ILE A 86 -5.91 0.28 18.77
C ILE A 86 -7.14 -0.43 18.21
N ASN A 87 -8.31 -0.25 18.82
CA ASN A 87 -9.60 -0.68 18.29
C ASN A 87 -10.34 0.49 17.61
N ASN A 88 -10.19 1.71 18.14
CA ASN A 88 -10.81 2.92 17.63
C ASN A 88 -9.98 4.17 17.98
N VAL A 89 -10.07 5.19 17.14
CA VAL A 89 -9.47 6.52 17.36
C VAL A 89 -10.51 7.59 17.03
N LYS A 90 -10.65 8.57 17.91
CA LYS A 90 -11.35 9.83 17.68
C LYS A 90 -10.45 10.99 18.10
N VAL A 91 -10.34 12.02 17.27
CA VAL A 91 -9.46 13.18 17.51
C VAL A 91 -10.30 14.35 18.01
N GLY A 92 -9.99 14.90 19.19
CA GLY A 92 -10.59 16.13 19.69
C GLY A 92 -9.71 17.34 19.40
N LEU A 93 -10.30 18.45 18.93
CA LEU A 93 -9.60 19.70 18.59
C LEU A 93 -10.28 20.91 19.23
N ASP A 94 -9.49 21.76 19.89
CA ASP A 94 -9.85 23.10 20.36
C ASP A 94 -8.84 24.09 19.76
N VAL A 95 -9.29 24.91 18.81
CA VAL A 95 -8.44 25.79 18.00
C VAL A 95 -9.12 27.13 17.84
N THR A 96 -8.40 28.21 18.14
CA THR A 96 -8.81 29.57 17.78
C THR A 96 -8.13 29.94 16.46
N HIS A 97 -8.88 30.36 15.44
CA HIS A 97 -8.33 30.86 14.17
C HIS A 97 -9.32 31.79 13.48
N THR A 98 -8.85 32.88 12.87
CA THR A 98 -9.71 33.86 12.19
C THR A 98 -10.20 33.42 10.80
N TRP A 99 -9.69 32.29 10.30
CA TRP A 99 -10.16 31.66 9.07
C TRP A 99 -9.86 30.16 9.07
N VAL A 100 -10.84 29.29 9.32
CA VAL A 100 -10.59 27.82 9.42
C VAL A 100 -10.32 27.17 8.05
N GLY A 101 -10.83 27.75 6.97
CA GLY A 101 -10.70 27.25 5.59
C GLY A 101 -9.30 27.30 4.98
N ASP A 102 -8.30 27.74 5.74
CA ASP A 102 -6.89 27.73 5.32
C ASP A 102 -6.03 26.76 6.14
N LEU A 103 -6.59 26.12 7.17
CA LEU A 103 -5.89 25.15 8.01
C LEU A 103 -5.95 23.72 7.43
N ALA A 104 -4.89 22.95 7.61
CA ALA A 104 -4.90 21.48 7.51
C ALA A 104 -4.28 20.84 8.77
N PHE A 105 -4.83 19.71 9.19
CA PHE A 105 -4.44 18.97 10.41
C PHE A 105 -4.14 17.52 10.04
N THR A 106 -2.95 17.02 10.36
CA THR A 106 -2.54 15.61 10.16
C THR A 106 -2.09 14.99 11.47
N VAL A 107 -2.73 13.90 11.90
CA VAL A 107 -2.32 13.12 13.07
C VAL A 107 -1.55 11.89 12.62
N THR A 108 -0.43 11.60 13.27
CA THR A 108 0.40 10.42 13.02
C THR A 108 0.51 9.57 14.28
N SER A 109 0.28 8.26 14.12
CA SER A 109 0.34 7.24 15.17
C SER A 109 1.78 6.87 15.57
N PRO A 110 2.00 6.18 16.71
CA PRO A 110 3.30 5.62 17.07
C PRO A 110 3.84 4.58 16.08
N GLY A 111 2.95 3.91 15.33
CA GLY A 111 3.33 3.04 14.21
C GLY A 111 3.80 3.78 12.95
N GLY A 112 3.57 5.09 12.88
CA GLY A 112 4.01 5.97 11.80
C GLY A 112 3.02 6.15 10.66
N THR A 113 1.74 5.82 10.85
CA THR A 113 0.67 6.04 9.86
C THR A 113 0.10 7.46 9.99
N PRO A 114 0.23 8.31 8.95
CA PRO A 114 -0.35 9.66 8.95
C PRO A 114 -1.79 9.64 8.43
N VAL A 115 -2.66 10.37 9.12
CA VAL A 115 -4.06 10.59 8.74
C VAL A 115 -4.34 12.09 8.73
N THR A 116 -4.57 12.65 7.53
CA THR A 116 -5.10 14.00 7.37
C THR A 116 -6.54 14.04 7.89
N VAL A 117 -6.72 14.71 9.02
CA VAL A 117 -7.97 14.84 9.75
C VAL A 117 -8.90 15.80 9.01
N PHE A 118 -8.38 16.94 8.54
CA PHE A 118 -9.01 17.80 7.54
C PHE A 118 -7.96 18.56 6.70
N ASP A 119 -8.36 19.07 5.53
CA ASP A 119 -7.52 19.83 4.60
C ASP A 119 -8.35 20.97 3.97
N ARG A 120 -8.32 22.13 4.65
CA ARG A 120 -8.94 23.39 4.22
C ARG A 120 -10.46 23.30 4.01
N PRO A 121 -11.24 23.08 5.12
CA PRO A 121 -12.68 22.84 5.10
C PRO A 121 -13.45 23.73 4.14
N GLY A 122 -14.17 23.13 3.19
CA GLY A 122 -14.99 23.83 2.19
C GLY A 122 -14.30 24.00 0.83
N VAL A 123 -13.13 23.40 0.62
CA VAL A 123 -12.46 23.28 -0.69
C VAL A 123 -12.83 21.92 -1.31
N PRO A 124 -13.11 21.80 -2.63
CA PRO A 124 -13.14 22.82 -3.67
C PRO A 124 -14.44 23.66 -3.87
N PRO A 125 -15.58 23.51 -3.13
CA PRO A 125 -16.73 24.40 -3.32
C PRO A 125 -16.43 25.91 -3.23
N ALA A 126 -15.50 26.30 -2.34
CA ALA A 126 -14.95 27.64 -2.22
C ALA A 126 -13.46 27.66 -2.59
N THR A 127 -12.99 28.80 -3.12
CA THR A 127 -11.57 29.00 -3.49
C THR A 127 -10.65 29.12 -2.26
N PHE A 128 -11.20 29.49 -1.11
CA PHE A 128 -10.50 29.81 0.14
C PHE A 128 -11.12 29.06 1.33
N GLY A 129 -11.78 27.92 1.08
CA GLY A 129 -12.51 27.18 2.12
C GLY A 129 -13.56 28.01 2.88
N CYS A 130 -13.77 27.65 4.13
CA CYS A 130 -14.69 28.28 5.07
C CYS A 130 -14.09 29.54 5.70
N SER A 131 -14.74 30.68 5.45
CA SER A 131 -14.40 31.99 6.04
C SER A 131 -15.01 32.21 7.44
N GLY A 132 -15.02 31.16 8.25
CA GLY A 132 -15.52 31.19 9.64
C GLY A 132 -14.38 31.10 10.64
N ASN A 133 -14.68 31.46 11.89
CA ASN A 133 -13.73 31.44 13.00
C ASN A 133 -13.86 30.17 13.84
N ASP A 134 -12.73 29.71 14.38
CA ASP A 134 -12.58 28.73 15.48
C ASP A 134 -13.14 27.31 15.22
N ILE A 135 -12.52 26.32 15.88
CA ILE A 135 -12.86 24.89 15.82
C ILE A 135 -12.99 24.35 17.24
N GLN A 136 -14.13 23.70 17.53
CA GLN A 136 -14.35 22.91 18.74
C GLN A 136 -15.02 21.58 18.35
N ALA A 137 -14.22 20.66 17.83
CA ALA A 137 -14.72 19.52 17.07
C ALA A 137 -14.10 18.18 17.50
N PHE A 138 -14.89 17.12 17.37
CA PHE A 138 -14.41 15.74 17.40
C PHE A 138 -14.46 15.12 16.00
N LEU A 139 -13.37 14.50 15.56
CA LEU A 139 -13.28 13.83 14.27
C LEU A 139 -13.25 12.32 14.46
N SER A 140 -14.16 11.63 13.78
CA SER A 140 -14.63 10.29 14.13
C SER A 140 -15.24 9.59 12.91
N ASP A 141 -14.74 8.40 12.56
CA ASP A 141 -15.25 7.59 11.44
C ASP A 141 -16.73 7.14 11.63
N ALA A 142 -17.27 7.29 12.84
CA ALA A 142 -18.66 6.97 13.19
C ALA A 142 -19.62 8.18 13.12
N ALA A 143 -19.14 9.35 12.70
CA ALA A 143 -19.90 10.59 12.64
C ALA A 143 -20.91 10.65 11.47
N GLY A 144 -21.72 11.72 11.43
CA GLY A 144 -22.85 11.86 10.50
C GLY A 144 -22.60 12.67 9.22
N SER A 145 -21.65 13.61 9.25
CA SER A 145 -21.31 14.53 8.15
C SER A 145 -19.79 14.64 8.01
N PRO A 146 -19.22 14.82 6.80
CA PRO A 146 -17.79 15.08 6.64
C PRO A 146 -17.43 16.51 7.07
N VAL A 147 -16.26 16.69 7.67
CA VAL A 147 -15.75 17.99 8.12
C VAL A 147 -15.56 19.01 6.97
N GLU A 148 -15.30 18.54 5.74
CA GLU A 148 -15.18 19.40 4.55
C GLU A 148 -16.47 20.13 4.13
N ASP A 149 -17.65 19.63 4.50
CA ASP A 149 -18.92 20.31 4.18
C ASP A 149 -19.30 21.36 5.24
N GLU A 150 -18.56 21.48 6.34
CA GLU A 150 -18.94 22.27 7.52
C GLU A 150 -18.38 23.69 7.49
N CYS A 151 -19.29 24.67 7.62
CA CYS A 151 -18.97 26.08 7.75
C CYS A 151 -20.17 26.83 8.37
N ALA A 152 -20.40 26.61 9.67
CA ALA A 152 -21.58 27.15 10.34
C ALA A 152 -21.50 28.67 10.52
N GLY A 153 -22.64 29.35 10.45
CA GLY A 153 -22.77 30.79 10.73
C GLY A 153 -22.67 31.16 12.22
N THR A 154 -21.89 30.40 12.98
CA THR A 154 -21.63 30.50 14.43
C THR A 154 -20.12 30.59 14.67
N GLU A 155 -19.75 30.81 15.93
CA GLU A 155 -18.37 30.88 16.41
C GLU A 155 -18.33 30.03 17.69
N PRO A 156 -17.66 28.85 17.70
CA PRO A 156 -16.94 28.21 16.59
C PRO A 156 -17.79 27.90 15.34
N THR A 157 -17.14 27.88 14.18
CA THR A 157 -17.76 27.60 12.87
C THR A 157 -17.77 26.11 12.54
N ILE A 158 -16.85 25.35 13.14
CA ILE A 158 -16.86 23.87 13.17
C ILE A 158 -17.04 23.45 14.64
N ASP A 159 -18.27 23.11 15.03
CA ASP A 159 -18.69 22.71 16.38
C ASP A 159 -19.52 21.42 16.29
N GLY A 160 -19.05 20.32 16.88
CA GLY A 160 -19.75 19.03 16.85
C GLY A 160 -18.84 17.79 16.67
N GLU A 161 -19.39 16.75 16.03
CA GLU A 161 -18.67 15.51 15.70
C GLU A 161 -18.83 15.17 14.21
N PHE A 162 -17.71 15.04 13.49
CA PHE A 162 -17.65 14.97 12.02
C PHE A 162 -16.72 13.87 11.52
N ILE A 163 -16.90 13.42 10.27
CA ILE A 163 -16.06 12.41 9.62
C ILE A 163 -14.79 13.11 9.09
N PRO A 164 -13.58 12.60 9.39
CA PRO A 164 -12.33 13.16 8.88
C PRO A 164 -12.16 12.93 7.36
N ASN A 165 -11.25 13.67 6.72
CA ASN A 165 -10.98 13.55 5.28
C ASN A 165 -10.43 12.16 4.92
N ASN A 166 -9.53 11.63 5.77
CA ASN A 166 -9.02 10.26 5.67
C ASN A 166 -9.48 9.45 6.91
N PRO A 167 -9.99 8.22 6.74
CA PRO A 167 -10.44 7.38 7.85
C PRO A 167 -9.38 7.11 8.93
N LEU A 168 -9.72 7.41 10.18
CA LEU A 168 -8.93 7.09 11.37
C LEU A 168 -8.81 5.59 11.61
N ALA A 169 -9.74 4.79 11.06
CA ALA A 169 -9.66 3.33 11.01
C ALA A 169 -8.39 2.79 10.32
N SER A 170 -7.63 3.62 9.59
CA SER A 170 -6.31 3.25 9.04
C SER A 170 -5.22 3.06 10.09
N MET A 171 -5.43 3.50 11.34
CA MET A 171 -4.54 3.28 12.50
C MET A 171 -4.95 2.08 13.36
N VAL A 172 -6.10 1.44 13.09
CA VAL A 172 -6.64 0.35 13.91
C VAL A 172 -5.76 -0.90 13.79
N GLY A 173 -5.45 -1.54 14.92
CA GLY A 173 -4.53 -2.66 15.00
C GLY A 173 -3.06 -2.26 15.15
N GLU A 174 -2.67 -0.99 15.05
CA GLU A 174 -1.34 -0.55 15.49
C GLU A 174 -1.25 -0.55 17.02
N LEU A 175 -0.03 -0.52 17.57
CA LEU A 175 0.14 -0.23 19.01
C LEU A 175 -0.07 1.28 19.24
N GLY A 176 -0.99 1.62 20.14
CA GLY A 176 -1.26 3.01 20.52
C GLY A 176 -0.29 3.57 21.56
N ASP A 177 0.53 2.73 22.19
CA ASP A 177 1.59 3.17 23.12
C ASP A 177 2.80 3.76 22.39
N GLY A 178 3.23 4.93 22.84
CA GLY A 178 4.31 5.71 22.24
C GLY A 178 3.89 7.14 21.89
N THR A 179 4.75 7.84 21.17
CA THR A 179 4.57 9.26 20.83
C THR A 179 3.58 9.43 19.68
N TRP A 180 2.44 10.04 19.95
CA TRP A 180 1.53 10.55 18.94
C TRP A 180 1.95 11.95 18.50
N THR A 181 1.76 12.25 17.21
CA THR A 181 2.13 13.55 16.61
C THR A 181 0.92 14.18 15.94
N LEU A 182 0.71 15.48 16.15
CA LEU A 182 -0.18 16.32 15.36
C LEU A 182 0.66 17.37 14.62
N GLU A 183 0.50 17.43 13.31
CA GLU A 183 1.07 18.46 12.43
C GLU A 183 -0.05 19.39 11.96
N VAL A 184 0.16 20.71 12.09
CA VAL A 184 -0.79 21.76 11.70
C VAL A 184 -0.11 22.75 10.77
N GLU A 185 -0.76 23.02 9.63
CA GLU A 185 -0.29 23.95 8.60
C GLU A 185 -1.37 24.98 8.27
N ASP A 186 -0.95 26.22 8.01
CA ASP A 186 -1.77 27.29 7.43
C ASP A 186 -1.35 27.53 5.98
N PHE A 187 -2.32 27.50 5.06
CA PHE A 187 -2.15 27.69 3.63
C PHE A 187 -2.44 29.12 3.15
N ALA A 188 -2.74 30.05 4.06
CA ALA A 188 -2.84 31.48 3.79
C ALA A 188 -2.04 32.33 4.81
N GLY A 189 -2.02 33.64 4.58
CA GLY A 189 -1.27 34.57 5.43
C GLY A 189 -1.99 35.91 5.59
N GLY A 190 -2.06 36.38 6.83
CA GLY A 190 -2.82 37.56 7.24
C GLY A 190 -3.94 37.26 8.23
N ASP A 191 -4.32 35.99 8.33
CA ASP A 191 -5.09 35.40 9.41
C ASP A 191 -4.14 34.71 10.40
N THR A 192 -4.58 34.50 11.64
CA THR A 192 -3.71 34.02 12.74
C THR A 192 -4.50 33.27 13.81
N GLY A 193 -3.86 32.37 14.54
CA GLY A 193 -4.43 31.79 15.75
C GLY A 193 -3.58 30.74 16.45
N ASN A 194 -4.24 29.88 17.20
CA ASN A 194 -3.64 29.04 18.24
C ASN A 194 -4.33 27.67 18.34
N VAL A 195 -3.55 26.61 18.52
CA VAL A 195 -4.06 25.36 19.10
C VAL A 195 -4.18 25.56 20.61
N ASN A 196 -5.40 25.47 21.13
CA ASN A 196 -5.73 25.61 22.55
C ASN A 196 -5.66 24.27 23.28
N ASN A 197 -6.05 23.18 22.62
CA ASN A 197 -5.87 21.80 23.03
C ASN A 197 -6.03 20.85 21.83
N TRP A 198 -5.45 19.66 21.91
CA TRP A 198 -5.89 18.51 21.12
C TRP A 198 -5.83 17.23 21.96
N SER A 199 -6.66 16.25 21.61
CA SER A 199 -6.80 15.01 22.37
C SER A 199 -7.10 13.81 21.47
N LEU A 200 -6.88 12.63 22.02
CA LEU A 200 -7.24 11.36 21.42
C LEU A 200 -8.17 10.61 22.37
N ASP A 201 -9.38 10.31 21.91
CA ASP A 201 -10.30 9.36 22.53
C ASP A 201 -10.04 8.00 21.88
N LEU A 202 -9.40 7.10 22.63
CA LEU A 202 -8.89 5.82 22.14
C LEU A 202 -9.64 4.67 22.81
N ASP A 203 -10.14 3.71 22.02
CA ASP A 203 -10.43 2.37 22.54
C ASP A 203 -9.26 1.46 22.18
N CYS A 204 -8.73 0.76 23.18
CA CYS A 204 -7.55 -0.08 23.03
C CYS A 204 -7.72 -1.44 23.70
N ALA A 205 -7.22 -2.48 23.04
CA ALA A 205 -6.88 -3.74 23.69
C ALA A 205 -5.87 -3.53 24.83
N ALA A 206 -5.76 -4.50 25.73
CA ALA A 206 -4.77 -4.46 26.80
C ALA A 206 -3.33 -4.50 26.24
N GLN A 207 -2.38 -3.87 26.96
CA GLN A 207 -0.96 -3.97 26.64
C GLN A 207 -0.50 -5.44 26.48
N PRO A 208 0.31 -5.75 25.45
CA PRO A 208 1.14 -6.95 25.45
C PRO A 208 1.95 -7.05 26.74
N GLN A 209 2.03 -8.25 27.32
CA GLN A 209 2.80 -8.48 28.55
C GLN A 209 4.14 -9.18 28.24
N PRO A 210 5.15 -9.07 29.11
CA PRO A 210 6.33 -9.93 29.03
C PRO A 210 5.91 -11.40 29.04
N GLY A 211 6.34 -12.16 28.03
CA GLY A 211 5.89 -13.52 27.74
C GLY A 211 4.90 -13.65 26.57
N ASP A 212 4.43 -12.54 25.99
CA ASP A 212 3.60 -12.54 24.77
C ASP A 212 4.47 -12.44 23.51
N ALA A 213 3.94 -12.84 22.35
CA ALA A 213 4.56 -12.66 21.02
C ALA A 213 3.81 -11.60 20.21
N LEU A 214 4.55 -10.80 19.43
CA LEU A 214 4.00 -9.78 18.53
C LEU A 214 4.19 -10.16 17.07
N PHE A 215 3.16 -9.96 16.26
CA PHE A 215 3.20 -10.20 14.82
C PHE A 215 2.70 -8.97 14.06
N TRP A 216 3.60 -8.32 13.33
CA TRP A 216 3.32 -7.14 12.52
C TRP A 216 3.00 -7.52 11.07
N VAL A 217 1.72 -7.55 10.72
CA VAL A 217 1.28 -7.68 9.34
C VAL A 217 1.34 -6.32 8.66
N SER A 218 1.94 -6.25 7.48
CA SER A 218 1.80 -5.09 6.59
C SER A 218 1.23 -5.53 5.24
N LYS A 219 0.42 -4.69 4.59
CA LYS A 219 -0.13 -5.02 3.26
C LYS A 219 0.18 -3.95 2.22
N GLN A 220 0.67 -4.41 1.07
CA GLN A 220 0.83 -3.61 -0.14
C GLN A 220 -0.21 -4.04 -1.19
N PHE A 221 -1.16 -3.15 -1.48
CA PHE A 221 -2.13 -3.29 -2.57
C PHE A 221 -1.49 -2.88 -3.92
N ALA A 222 -0.51 -3.67 -4.39
CA ALA A 222 0.25 -3.38 -5.61
C ALA A 222 -0.54 -3.63 -6.92
N ASP A 223 -1.78 -4.13 -6.81
CA ASP A 223 -2.75 -4.29 -7.88
C ASP A 223 -3.65 -3.07 -8.10
N GLY A 224 -3.70 -2.15 -7.13
CA GLY A 224 -4.65 -1.03 -7.13
C GLY A 224 -6.10 -1.47 -6.87
N ASN A 225 -6.31 -2.59 -6.16
CA ASN A 225 -7.63 -2.96 -5.68
C ASN A 225 -7.99 -2.15 -4.41
N ASN A 226 -9.13 -1.46 -4.44
CA ASN A 226 -9.65 -0.68 -3.31
C ASN A 226 -10.71 -1.43 -2.47
N GLU A 227 -10.79 -2.76 -2.59
CA GLU A 227 -11.56 -3.61 -1.67
C GLU A 227 -10.79 -3.92 -0.38
N SER A 228 -11.48 -3.89 0.77
CA SER A 228 -10.90 -4.28 2.05
C SER A 228 -10.71 -5.80 2.15
N VAL A 229 -9.65 -6.24 2.84
CA VAL A 229 -9.28 -7.66 2.94
C VAL A 229 -9.06 -8.06 4.39
N THR A 230 -9.74 -9.12 4.82
CA THR A 230 -9.54 -9.71 6.14
C THR A 230 -8.28 -10.59 6.14
N VAL A 231 -7.33 -10.29 7.02
CA VAL A 231 -6.19 -11.16 7.33
C VAL A 231 -6.49 -11.93 8.61
N GLN A 232 -6.13 -13.20 8.62
CA GLN A 232 -6.25 -14.10 9.76
C GLN A 232 -4.86 -14.57 10.21
N MET A 233 -4.58 -14.45 11.51
CA MET A 233 -3.55 -15.24 12.17
C MET A 233 -4.19 -16.47 12.84
N GLN A 234 -3.51 -17.60 12.75
CA GLN A 234 -3.92 -18.84 13.40
C GLN A 234 -2.70 -19.57 14.00
N CYS A 235 -2.79 -19.96 15.26
CA CYS A 235 -1.72 -20.64 15.99
C CYS A 235 -2.17 -22.00 16.52
N ASP A 236 -1.28 -22.99 16.51
CA ASP A 236 -1.54 -24.35 17.02
C ASP A 236 -1.64 -24.42 18.55
N SER A 237 -1.15 -23.40 19.24
CA SER A 237 -1.05 -23.29 20.69
C SER A 237 -0.97 -21.80 21.13
N GLY A 238 -1.12 -21.55 22.43
CA GLY A 238 -1.32 -20.20 23.00
C GLY A 238 -2.80 -19.77 23.05
N ASN A 239 -3.07 -18.52 23.44
CA ASN A 239 -4.43 -17.97 23.51
C ASN A 239 -4.44 -16.45 23.27
N PRO A 240 -5.17 -15.94 22.27
CA PRO A 240 -6.12 -16.64 21.39
C PRO A 240 -5.45 -17.41 20.24
N THR A 241 -6.01 -18.57 19.88
CA THR A 241 -5.51 -19.45 18.80
C THR A 241 -5.87 -18.96 17.38
N GLN A 242 -6.72 -17.94 17.26
CA GLN A 242 -7.12 -17.32 15.99
C GLN A 242 -7.43 -15.84 16.25
N GLN A 243 -6.95 -14.98 15.37
CA GLN A 243 -7.20 -13.53 15.36
C GLN A 243 -7.46 -13.07 13.93
N GLU A 244 -8.32 -12.07 13.76
CA GLU A 244 -8.72 -11.54 12.44
C GLU A 244 -8.77 -10.02 12.48
N VAL A 245 -8.32 -9.40 11.39
CA VAL A 245 -8.30 -7.94 11.20
C VAL A 245 -8.66 -7.63 9.74
N THR A 246 -9.44 -6.59 9.50
CA THR A 246 -9.82 -6.18 8.14
C THR A 246 -9.04 -4.95 7.72
N LEU A 247 -8.13 -5.13 6.77
CA LEU A 247 -7.26 -4.10 6.24
C LEU A 247 -8.02 -3.26 5.20
N VAL A 248 -7.91 -1.94 5.26
CA VAL A 248 -8.54 -1.01 4.32
C VAL A 248 -7.48 -0.41 3.37
N PRO A 249 -7.69 -0.45 2.04
CA PRO A 249 -6.73 0.10 1.06
C PRO A 249 -6.83 1.63 0.96
N ASN A 250 -6.14 2.32 1.85
CA ASN A 250 -5.88 3.76 1.73
C ASN A 250 -4.49 4.20 2.25
N ASN A 251 -3.83 3.40 3.09
CA ASN A 251 -2.44 3.61 3.52
C ASN A 251 -1.65 2.29 3.60
N ASN A 252 -0.33 2.38 3.81
CA ASN A 252 0.58 1.24 3.93
C ASN A 252 0.46 0.55 5.31
N PHE A 253 -0.76 0.06 5.58
CA PHE A 253 -1.32 -0.34 6.87
C PHE A 253 -0.46 -1.37 7.62
N VAL A 254 -0.37 -1.21 8.95
CA VAL A 254 0.31 -2.14 9.86
C VAL A 254 -0.67 -2.69 10.91
N ALA A 255 -1.02 -3.98 10.82
CA ALA A 255 -1.82 -4.66 11.84
C ALA A 255 -0.92 -5.45 12.80
N GLY A 256 -1.06 -5.24 14.09
CA GLY A 256 -0.51 -6.09 15.13
C GLY A 256 -1.46 -7.24 15.50
N PHE A 257 -0.90 -8.43 15.71
CA PHE A 257 -1.53 -9.49 16.50
C PHE A 257 -0.69 -9.79 17.75
N VAL A 258 -1.34 -10.15 18.86
CA VAL A 258 -0.67 -10.50 20.12
C VAL A 258 -1.01 -11.96 20.47
N LEU A 259 -0.03 -12.85 20.52
CA LEU A 259 -0.23 -14.19 21.07
C LEU A 259 0.21 -14.21 22.53
N SER A 260 -0.77 -14.30 23.44
CA SER A 260 -0.50 -14.33 24.87
C SER A 260 -0.54 -15.75 25.45
N ASN A 261 -0.04 -15.89 26.68
CA ASN A 261 -0.02 -17.15 27.45
C ASN A 261 0.81 -18.27 26.80
N ILE A 262 1.89 -17.91 26.10
CA ILE A 262 2.84 -18.86 25.50
C ILE A 262 3.59 -19.59 26.63
N PRO A 263 3.57 -20.93 26.69
CA PRO A 263 4.37 -21.67 27.67
C PRO A 263 5.87 -21.61 27.36
N ASP A 264 6.69 -21.41 28.39
CA ASP A 264 8.15 -21.45 28.33
C ASP A 264 8.66 -22.71 27.57
N ASP A 265 9.65 -22.53 26.70
CA ASP A 265 10.23 -23.58 25.82
C ASP A 265 9.22 -24.33 24.92
N SER A 266 7.97 -23.86 24.75
CA SER A 266 7.03 -24.46 23.80
C SER A 266 7.34 -24.06 22.36
N ASN A 267 7.32 -25.03 21.44
CA ASN A 267 7.41 -24.77 20.01
C ASN A 267 6.01 -24.51 19.44
N VAL A 268 5.64 -23.24 19.31
CA VAL A 268 4.38 -22.79 18.71
C VAL A 268 4.54 -22.73 17.18
N THR A 269 3.50 -23.11 16.45
CA THR A 269 3.35 -22.82 15.02
C THR A 269 2.26 -21.77 14.84
N CYS A 270 2.58 -20.60 14.28
CA CYS A 270 1.61 -19.58 13.89
C CYS A 270 1.69 -19.32 12.38
N THR A 271 0.54 -19.24 11.70
CA THR A 271 0.47 -18.81 10.30
C THR A 271 -0.38 -17.56 10.13
N ILE A 272 -0.06 -16.75 9.12
CA ILE A 272 -0.77 -15.51 8.78
C ILE A 272 -1.08 -15.50 7.28
N ARG A 273 -2.36 -15.35 6.92
CA ARG A 273 -2.84 -15.34 5.53
C ARG A 273 -4.05 -14.43 5.33
N GLU A 274 -4.29 -14.05 4.08
CA GLU A 274 -5.56 -13.45 3.69
C GLU A 274 -6.69 -14.51 3.78
N VAL A 275 -7.83 -14.14 4.35
CA VAL A 275 -9.03 -14.98 4.34
C VAL A 275 -9.59 -14.95 2.92
N ALA A 276 -9.63 -16.12 2.28
CA ALA A 276 -9.85 -16.25 0.84
C ALA A 276 -11.01 -15.40 0.30
N VAL A 277 -10.66 -14.36 -0.45
CA VAL A 277 -11.56 -13.75 -1.43
C VAL A 277 -11.84 -14.80 -2.52
N SER A 278 -12.99 -14.72 -3.18
CA SER A 278 -13.46 -15.80 -4.07
C SER A 278 -13.47 -15.36 -5.54
N GLY A 279 -12.44 -15.76 -6.30
CA GLY A 279 -12.39 -15.62 -7.76
C GLY A 279 -11.15 -14.89 -8.28
N ASP A 280 -10.00 -15.11 -7.64
CA ASP A 280 -8.94 -14.10 -7.57
C ASP A 280 -8.25 -13.77 -8.91
N ALA A 281 -8.26 -12.47 -9.17
CA ALA A 281 -7.62 -11.79 -10.28
C ALA A 281 -6.12 -11.49 -10.03
N TYR A 282 -5.60 -11.86 -8.86
CA TYR A 282 -4.28 -11.53 -8.34
C TYR A 282 -3.50 -12.80 -7.90
N VAL A 283 -2.25 -12.59 -7.48
CA VAL A 283 -1.37 -13.54 -6.79
C VAL A 283 -0.86 -12.83 -5.53
N THR A 284 -0.78 -13.55 -4.41
CA THR A 284 -0.33 -12.99 -3.13
C THR A 284 1.02 -13.57 -2.73
N ASP A 285 2.02 -12.70 -2.60
CA ASP A 285 3.31 -13.03 -2.02
C ASP A 285 3.33 -12.67 -0.52
N TYR A 286 3.78 -13.61 0.31
CA TYR A 286 3.94 -13.47 1.75
C TYR A 286 5.43 -13.45 2.10
N TYR A 287 5.92 -12.28 2.54
CA TYR A 287 7.31 -12.07 2.97
C TYR A 287 7.36 -12.07 4.50
N MET A 288 7.94 -13.11 5.10
CA MET A 288 8.09 -13.21 6.56
C MET A 288 9.51 -12.82 7.00
N SER A 289 9.62 -12.23 8.18
CA SER A 289 10.89 -11.90 8.85
C SER A 289 10.70 -11.90 10.36
N GLY A 290 11.73 -12.30 11.10
CA GLY A 290 11.68 -12.41 12.57
C GLY A 290 12.87 -13.19 13.13
N PRO A 291 12.91 -13.47 14.44
CA PRO A 291 14.00 -14.23 15.06
C PRO A 291 14.08 -15.68 14.58
N SER A 292 12.94 -16.25 14.18
CA SER A 292 12.82 -17.55 13.50
C SER A 292 13.44 -17.58 12.08
N GLY A 293 13.58 -16.42 11.43
CA GLY A 293 14.24 -16.24 10.14
C GLY A 293 13.44 -15.44 9.12
N ASP A 294 14.03 -15.24 7.93
CA ASP A 294 13.40 -14.58 6.79
C ASP A 294 12.94 -15.61 5.73
N GLY A 295 11.80 -15.38 5.09
CA GLY A 295 11.22 -16.30 4.10
C GLY A 295 10.22 -15.67 3.13
N ILE A 296 9.86 -16.40 2.07
CA ILE A 296 8.86 -16.02 1.07
C ILE A 296 7.94 -17.22 0.79
N SER A 297 6.64 -16.99 0.65
CA SER A 297 5.60 -18.01 0.46
C SER A 297 4.48 -17.48 -0.46
N GLU A 298 3.86 -18.37 -1.24
CA GLU A 298 2.70 -18.07 -2.10
C GLU A 298 1.34 -18.39 -1.42
N VAL A 299 1.36 -18.74 -0.12
CA VAL A 299 0.19 -19.31 0.60
C VAL A 299 -0.09 -18.60 1.93
N GLU A 300 0.92 -18.50 2.79
CA GLU A 300 0.84 -17.88 4.12
C GLU A 300 2.25 -17.60 4.68
N CYS A 301 2.39 -16.60 5.54
CA CYS A 301 3.56 -16.51 6.42
C CYS A 301 3.48 -17.61 7.48
N THR A 302 4.62 -18.19 7.88
CA THR A 302 4.68 -19.24 8.92
C THR A 302 5.82 -18.94 9.88
N PHE A 303 5.52 -18.94 11.17
CA PHE A 303 6.47 -18.73 12.26
C PHE A 303 6.46 -19.97 13.16
N GLU A 304 7.62 -20.62 13.31
CA GLU A 304 7.82 -21.81 14.14
C GLU A 304 8.91 -21.53 15.18
N GLY A 305 8.62 -21.76 16.47
CA GLY A 305 9.62 -21.67 17.52
C GLY A 305 9.07 -21.37 18.92
N PRO A 306 9.97 -21.09 19.89
CA PRO A 306 9.60 -20.50 21.17
C PRO A 306 9.38 -18.99 20.99
N LEU A 307 8.23 -18.61 20.44
CA LEU A 307 7.90 -17.22 20.03
C LEU A 307 7.77 -16.21 21.21
N GLN A 308 8.06 -16.63 22.43
CA GLN A 308 7.93 -15.84 23.67
C GLN A 308 8.84 -14.60 23.64
N ASP A 309 8.28 -13.41 23.91
CA ASP A 309 8.95 -12.10 23.78
C ASP A 309 9.49 -11.77 22.36
N GLU A 310 9.09 -12.52 21.32
CA GLU A 310 9.52 -12.27 19.95
C GLU A 310 8.66 -11.23 19.22
N VAL A 311 9.31 -10.45 18.34
CA VAL A 311 8.67 -9.55 17.38
C VAL A 311 8.88 -10.09 15.98
N ASN A 312 7.82 -10.60 15.38
CA ASN A 312 7.76 -11.19 14.04
C ASN A 312 7.03 -10.23 13.07
N SER A 313 7.26 -10.34 11.77
CA SER A 313 6.57 -9.53 10.75
C SER A 313 6.27 -10.31 9.47
N CYS A 314 5.10 -10.03 8.90
CA CYS A 314 4.58 -10.61 7.66
C CYS A 314 4.14 -9.49 6.71
N ARG A 315 4.89 -9.22 5.64
CA ARG A 315 4.43 -8.32 4.57
C ARG A 315 3.71 -9.11 3.49
N ILE A 316 2.45 -8.78 3.26
CA ILE A 316 1.59 -9.36 2.23
C ILE A 316 1.57 -8.42 1.02
N VAL A 317 1.75 -8.95 -0.19
CA VAL A 317 1.75 -8.17 -1.43
C VAL A 317 0.83 -8.82 -2.46
N ASN A 318 -0.26 -8.15 -2.82
CA ASN A 318 -1.15 -8.62 -3.89
C ASN A 318 -0.72 -7.98 -5.21
N SER A 319 -0.39 -8.83 -6.18
CA SER A 319 0.06 -8.46 -7.53
C SER A 319 -0.93 -8.96 -8.59
N PRO A 320 -1.25 -8.20 -9.66
CA PRO A 320 -2.16 -8.67 -10.69
C PRO A 320 -1.68 -9.97 -11.35
N ARG A 321 -2.58 -10.94 -11.47
CA ARG A 321 -2.25 -12.24 -12.07
C ARG A 321 -2.02 -12.08 -13.57
N PRO A 322 -0.97 -12.69 -14.15
CA PRO A 322 -0.80 -12.71 -15.60
C PRO A 322 -2.00 -13.37 -16.28
N VAL A 323 -2.62 -12.65 -17.22
CA VAL A 323 -3.77 -13.11 -18.01
C VAL A 323 -3.37 -13.50 -19.42
N GLU A 324 -4.18 -14.35 -20.04
CA GLU A 324 -4.01 -14.74 -21.44
C GLU A 324 -4.62 -13.70 -22.37
N VAL A 325 -3.89 -13.34 -23.43
CA VAL A 325 -4.38 -12.59 -24.59
C VAL A 325 -4.21 -13.47 -25.81
N THR A 326 -5.34 -13.93 -26.36
CA THR A 326 -5.40 -14.89 -27.48
C THR A 326 -5.69 -14.14 -28.78
N VAL A 327 -4.83 -14.32 -29.78
CA VAL A 327 -5.00 -13.79 -31.14
C VAL A 327 -5.29 -14.98 -32.05
N SER A 328 -6.56 -15.19 -32.37
CA SER A 328 -7.01 -16.35 -33.13
C SER A 328 -6.78 -16.19 -34.62
N LYS A 329 -6.34 -17.29 -35.27
CA LYS A 329 -5.90 -17.26 -36.68
C LYS A 329 -6.84 -18.03 -37.61
N GLU A 330 -7.43 -17.30 -38.55
CA GLU A 330 -8.24 -17.90 -39.61
C GLU A 330 -7.58 -17.76 -40.99
N TRP A 331 -7.79 -18.78 -41.84
CA TRP A 331 -7.43 -18.75 -43.26
C TRP A 331 -8.61 -19.21 -44.13
N ILE A 332 -8.94 -18.41 -45.15
CA ILE A 332 -10.00 -18.66 -46.12
C ILE A 332 -9.35 -18.94 -47.48
N TYR A 333 -9.40 -20.20 -47.90
CA TYR A 333 -8.87 -20.67 -49.18
C TYR A 333 -9.98 -20.82 -50.25
N PRO A 334 -9.70 -20.55 -51.53
CA PRO A 334 -10.67 -20.74 -52.61
C PRO A 334 -10.89 -22.23 -52.91
N ARG A 335 -12.16 -22.62 -53.12
CA ARG A 335 -12.59 -24.04 -53.22
C ARG A 335 -11.95 -24.83 -54.35
N ASP A 336 -11.54 -24.16 -55.42
CA ASP A 336 -11.12 -24.79 -56.68
C ASP A 336 -9.59 -25.05 -56.77
N GLY A 337 -8.89 -24.99 -55.64
CA GLY A 337 -7.45 -25.26 -55.54
C GLY A 337 -6.60 -23.99 -55.60
N GLY A 338 -6.56 -23.25 -54.49
CA GLY A 338 -5.57 -22.18 -54.30
C GLY A 338 -4.14 -22.71 -54.42
N GLN A 339 -3.21 -21.83 -54.82
CA GLN A 339 -1.78 -22.15 -54.80
C GLN A 339 -1.25 -22.22 -53.37
N ASP A 340 -0.13 -22.91 -53.20
CA ASP A 340 0.65 -22.85 -51.97
C ASP A 340 1.01 -21.38 -51.65
N VAL A 341 0.49 -20.91 -50.51
CA VAL A 341 0.89 -19.69 -49.80
C VAL A 341 1.66 -20.17 -48.56
N ASP A 342 2.70 -19.46 -48.15
CA ASP A 342 3.35 -19.75 -46.87
C ASP A 342 2.41 -19.30 -45.75
N ASP A 343 1.86 -20.27 -45.01
CA ASP A 343 0.92 -20.06 -43.91
C ASP A 343 1.63 -19.72 -42.58
N SER A 344 2.97 -19.60 -42.62
CA SER A 344 3.83 -19.23 -41.50
C SER A 344 3.86 -17.72 -41.31
N VAL A 345 3.19 -17.21 -40.28
CA VAL A 345 3.07 -15.76 -39.99
C VAL A 345 3.63 -15.39 -38.62
N GLU A 346 4.11 -14.15 -38.50
CA GLU A 346 4.54 -13.57 -37.21
C GLU A 346 3.44 -12.64 -36.68
N ILE A 347 2.79 -13.07 -35.60
CA ILE A 347 1.87 -12.24 -34.81
C ILE A 347 2.70 -11.42 -33.84
N THR A 348 2.54 -10.10 -33.86
CA THR A 348 3.11 -9.18 -32.89
C THR A 348 2.01 -8.68 -31.95
N LEU A 349 2.23 -8.77 -30.65
CA LEU A 349 1.43 -8.09 -29.62
C LEU A 349 2.26 -6.98 -28.99
N GLN A 350 1.72 -5.77 -28.94
CA GLN A 350 2.25 -4.65 -28.16
C GLN A 350 1.25 -4.25 -27.07
N CYS A 351 1.73 -3.95 -25.86
CA CYS A 351 0.92 -3.51 -24.73
C CYS A 351 1.60 -2.35 -23.99
N ASN A 352 0.81 -1.54 -23.27
CA ASN A 352 1.33 -0.63 -22.24
C ASN A 352 1.56 -1.33 -20.87
N ALA A 353 1.59 -2.67 -20.85
CA ALA A 353 1.76 -3.49 -19.66
C ALA A 353 2.74 -4.66 -19.90
N PRO A 354 3.46 -5.15 -18.88
CA PRO A 354 4.47 -6.21 -19.03
C PRO A 354 3.99 -7.50 -19.71
N ILE A 355 4.53 -7.78 -20.91
CA ILE A 355 4.36 -9.08 -21.58
C ILE A 355 5.49 -10.02 -21.15
N ARG A 356 5.14 -11.25 -20.72
CA ARG A 356 6.04 -12.24 -20.14
C ARG A 356 7.28 -12.49 -21.02
N GLY A 357 8.46 -12.26 -20.45
CA GLY A 357 9.75 -12.50 -21.13
C GLY A 357 10.21 -11.39 -22.08
N THR A 358 9.53 -10.24 -22.11
CA THR A 358 9.92 -9.07 -22.92
C THR A 358 10.43 -7.92 -22.05
N PRO A 359 11.43 -7.15 -22.50
CA PRO A 359 11.83 -5.90 -21.86
C PRO A 359 10.86 -4.77 -22.23
N GLU A 360 10.79 -3.73 -21.40
CA GLU A 360 10.15 -2.47 -21.73
C GLU A 360 10.98 -1.68 -22.75
N VAL A 361 10.32 -1.03 -23.70
CA VAL A 361 10.87 0.01 -24.57
C VAL A 361 9.88 1.17 -24.66
N GLU A 362 10.29 2.34 -24.16
CA GLU A 362 9.54 3.61 -24.21
C GLU A 362 8.08 3.49 -23.69
N GLY A 363 7.90 2.85 -22.52
CA GLY A 363 6.57 2.65 -21.92
C GLY A 363 5.72 1.56 -22.58
N THR A 364 6.30 0.74 -23.47
CA THR A 364 5.60 -0.37 -24.12
C THR A 364 6.39 -1.68 -24.08
N TRP A 365 5.66 -2.79 -24.04
CA TRP A 365 6.21 -4.14 -24.16
C TRP A 365 5.75 -4.72 -25.50
N THR A 366 6.65 -5.41 -26.22
CA THR A 366 6.33 -6.01 -27.51
C THR A 366 6.82 -7.45 -27.56
N SER A 367 5.89 -8.39 -27.78
CA SER A 367 6.18 -9.81 -27.99
C SER A 367 5.84 -10.22 -29.42
N ARG A 368 6.51 -11.26 -29.92
CA ARG A 368 6.25 -11.84 -31.25
C ARG A 368 6.19 -13.36 -31.16
N GLN A 369 5.18 -13.95 -31.80
CA GLN A 369 5.02 -15.39 -31.91
C GLN A 369 4.89 -15.77 -33.39
N TRP A 370 5.66 -16.77 -33.81
CA TRP A 370 5.49 -17.43 -35.10
C TRP A 370 4.49 -18.57 -34.97
N ILE A 371 3.45 -18.54 -35.80
CA ILE A 371 2.39 -19.55 -35.90
C ILE A 371 2.31 -20.07 -37.34
N ARG A 372 1.58 -21.17 -37.56
CA ARG A 372 1.31 -21.74 -38.88
C ARG A 372 -0.15 -22.11 -39.04
N GLY A 373 -0.67 -21.97 -40.25
CA GLY A 373 -2.06 -22.29 -40.54
C GLY A 373 -3.01 -21.56 -39.58
N THR A 374 -3.88 -22.30 -38.91
CA THR A 374 -4.86 -21.79 -37.94
C THR A 374 -4.47 -22.10 -36.49
N ASP A 375 -3.17 -22.09 -36.17
CA ASP A 375 -2.69 -22.12 -34.78
C ASP A 375 -2.84 -20.71 -34.16
N ASP A 376 -3.47 -20.61 -33.00
CA ASP A 376 -3.65 -19.33 -32.29
C ASP A 376 -2.36 -18.85 -31.62
N ALA A 377 -2.13 -17.53 -31.62
CA ALA A 377 -1.03 -16.91 -30.87
C ALA A 377 -1.49 -16.54 -29.45
N VAL A 378 -0.67 -16.86 -28.45
CA VAL A 378 -1.05 -16.87 -27.03
C VAL A 378 0.00 -16.13 -26.22
N PHE A 379 -0.39 -14.98 -25.68
CA PHE A 379 0.50 -14.09 -24.93
C PHE A 379 0.08 -13.99 -23.47
N PHE A 380 1.06 -13.97 -22.56
CA PHE A 380 0.82 -13.74 -21.13
C PHE A 380 1.16 -12.30 -20.79
N VAL A 381 0.14 -11.50 -20.46
CA VAL A 381 0.27 -10.09 -20.09
C VAL A 381 0.00 -9.94 -18.61
N THR A 382 0.86 -9.21 -17.90
CA THR A 382 0.70 -8.90 -16.47
C THR A 382 0.13 -7.49 -16.36
N PRO A 383 -1.12 -7.29 -15.91
CA PRO A 383 -1.69 -5.96 -15.71
C PRO A 383 -0.88 -5.18 -14.67
N THR A 384 -0.84 -3.85 -14.80
CA THR A 384 -0.16 -2.95 -13.84
C THR A 384 -1.11 -2.29 -12.84
N SER A 385 -2.42 -2.46 -13.03
CA SER A 385 -3.48 -1.72 -12.34
C SER A 385 -4.84 -2.38 -12.57
N TRP A 386 -5.75 -2.25 -11.61
CA TRP A 386 -7.17 -2.60 -11.74
C TRP A 386 -7.91 -1.67 -12.71
N ASP A 387 -7.74 -0.35 -12.52
CA ASP A 387 -8.18 0.71 -13.44
C ASP A 387 -7.16 1.88 -13.38
N PRO A 388 -6.81 2.55 -14.50
CA PRO A 388 -7.24 2.27 -15.86
C PRO A 388 -6.81 0.88 -16.34
N ALA A 389 -7.71 0.24 -17.08
CA ALA A 389 -7.41 -1.01 -17.77
C ALA A 389 -6.28 -0.82 -18.79
N ASN A 390 -5.45 -1.85 -18.96
CA ASN A 390 -4.32 -1.82 -19.87
C ASN A 390 -4.78 -2.04 -21.31
N SER A 391 -4.10 -1.38 -22.26
CA SER A 391 -4.41 -1.41 -23.69
C SER A 391 -3.32 -2.17 -24.45
N CYS A 392 -3.77 -3.15 -25.24
CA CYS A 392 -2.93 -3.94 -26.12
C CYS A 392 -3.41 -3.84 -27.56
N ARG A 393 -2.49 -4.09 -28.49
CA ARG A 393 -2.72 -4.14 -29.93
C ARG A 393 -1.99 -5.31 -30.54
N ALA A 394 -2.70 -6.15 -31.28
CA ALA A 394 -2.13 -7.23 -32.07
C ALA A 394 -2.20 -6.94 -33.57
N TRP A 395 -1.19 -7.37 -34.30
CA TRP A 395 -1.15 -7.34 -35.77
C TRP A 395 -0.20 -8.41 -36.32
N GLU A 396 -0.24 -8.60 -37.63
CA GLU A 396 0.61 -9.53 -38.38
C GLU A 396 1.20 -8.81 -39.59
N ASN A 397 2.42 -9.19 -39.99
CA ASN A 397 3.08 -8.65 -41.18
C ASN A 397 3.08 -9.71 -42.31
N ILE A 398 2.03 -9.75 -43.13
CA ILE A 398 2.00 -10.59 -44.33
C ILE A 398 2.34 -9.77 -45.59
N ASN A 399 3.26 -10.30 -46.42
CA ASN A 399 3.84 -9.59 -47.57
C ASN A 399 3.63 -10.35 -48.90
N ASP A 400 2.49 -11.03 -49.04
CA ASP A 400 2.08 -11.74 -50.26
C ASP A 400 0.86 -11.02 -50.87
N SER A 401 0.97 -10.58 -52.13
CA SER A 401 -0.11 -9.84 -52.82
C SER A 401 -1.36 -10.69 -53.08
N ARG A 402 -1.26 -12.01 -52.91
CA ARG A 402 -2.37 -12.96 -53.02
C ARG A 402 -3.23 -13.02 -51.75
N VAL A 403 -2.91 -12.29 -50.68
CA VAL A 403 -3.63 -12.38 -49.40
C VAL A 403 -4.20 -11.01 -48.98
N GLU A 404 -5.50 -10.98 -48.72
CA GLU A 404 -6.17 -9.86 -48.04
C GLU A 404 -6.37 -10.21 -46.58
N GLN A 405 -6.10 -9.26 -45.67
CA GLN A 405 -6.18 -9.44 -44.23
C GLN A 405 -7.37 -8.66 -43.66
N VAL A 406 -8.18 -9.32 -42.83
CA VAL A 406 -9.19 -8.68 -41.98
C VAL A 406 -8.75 -8.81 -40.53
N ILE A 407 -8.58 -7.67 -39.85
CA ILE A 407 -8.31 -7.60 -38.41
C ILE A 407 -9.59 -7.19 -37.72
N ASP A 408 -10.16 -8.07 -36.88
CA ASP A 408 -11.27 -7.75 -35.99
C ASP A 408 -10.81 -7.77 -34.52
N GLY A 409 -11.32 -6.85 -33.70
CA GLY A 409 -10.95 -6.65 -32.29
C GLY A 409 -9.52 -6.13 -32.01
N CYS A 410 -8.49 -6.60 -32.74
CA CYS A 410 -7.09 -6.51 -32.29
C CYS A 410 -6.47 -5.10 -32.17
N ASN A 411 -7.17 -4.03 -32.55
CA ASN A 411 -6.65 -2.66 -32.47
C ASN A 411 -6.82 -1.99 -31.10
N ASN A 412 -7.67 -2.53 -30.23
CA ASN A 412 -7.91 -2.03 -28.87
C ASN A 412 -8.36 -3.18 -27.95
N LEU A 413 -7.46 -4.14 -27.74
CA LEU A 413 -7.63 -5.19 -26.73
C LEU A 413 -7.49 -4.54 -25.35
N THR A 414 -8.40 -4.83 -24.42
CA THR A 414 -8.28 -4.43 -23.02
C THR A 414 -7.79 -5.59 -22.16
N VAL A 415 -6.97 -5.26 -21.17
CA VAL A 415 -6.31 -6.22 -20.28
C VAL A 415 -6.48 -5.72 -18.85
N ARG A 416 -7.17 -6.53 -18.04
CA ARG A 416 -7.49 -6.28 -16.63
C ARG A 416 -6.93 -7.41 -15.78
N ALA A 417 -6.82 -7.18 -14.48
CA ALA A 417 -6.62 -8.27 -13.53
C ALA A 417 -7.72 -9.34 -13.74
N GLY A 418 -7.33 -10.61 -13.85
CA GLY A 418 -8.26 -11.74 -14.05
C GLY A 418 -8.96 -11.86 -15.43
N SER A 419 -8.85 -10.88 -16.33
CA SER A 419 -9.50 -10.91 -17.66
C SER A 419 -8.65 -10.23 -18.75
N GLY A 420 -8.24 -11.00 -19.75
CA GLY A 420 -7.66 -10.49 -21.01
C GLY A 420 -8.64 -10.66 -22.17
N ASP A 421 -8.70 -9.67 -23.07
CA ASP A 421 -9.47 -9.76 -24.30
C ASP A 421 -8.80 -10.69 -25.35
N SER A 422 -9.61 -11.19 -26.29
CA SER A 422 -9.17 -11.93 -27.47
C SER A 422 -9.58 -11.23 -28.77
N CYS A 423 -8.93 -11.56 -29.88
CA CYS A 423 -9.25 -10.99 -31.19
C CYS A 423 -8.89 -11.95 -32.35
N THR A 424 -9.31 -11.62 -33.58
CA THR A 424 -9.15 -12.51 -34.74
C THR A 424 -8.46 -11.80 -35.92
N ILE A 425 -7.52 -12.49 -36.57
CA ILE A 425 -6.89 -12.03 -37.82
C ILE A 425 -7.15 -13.06 -38.93
N THR A 426 -8.12 -12.75 -39.79
CA THR A 426 -8.60 -13.63 -40.87
C THR A 426 -7.91 -13.28 -42.20
N ASN A 427 -7.18 -14.24 -42.77
CA ASN A 427 -6.52 -14.08 -44.08
C ASN A 427 -7.31 -14.77 -45.19
N THR A 428 -7.68 -14.02 -46.22
CA THR A 428 -8.35 -14.57 -47.41
C THR A 428 -7.37 -14.65 -48.58
N VAL A 429 -7.16 -15.86 -49.09
CA VAL A 429 -6.30 -16.11 -50.26
C VAL A 429 -7.10 -15.88 -51.54
N PHE A 430 -6.67 -14.91 -52.33
CA PHE A 430 -7.24 -14.57 -53.63
C PHE A 430 -6.38 -15.07 -54.78
N PHE A 431 -7.04 -15.30 -55.91
CA PHE A 431 -6.36 -15.55 -57.18
C PHE A 431 -6.17 -14.22 -57.91
N GLU A 432 -4.96 -13.65 -57.86
CA GLU A 432 -4.57 -12.48 -58.68
C GLU A 432 -4.51 -12.86 -60.17
N GLY A 433 -5.70 -12.96 -60.76
CA GLY A 433 -5.88 -13.44 -62.11
C GLY A 433 -7.31 -13.29 -62.60
N ILE A 434 -7.64 -12.07 -63.05
CA ILE A 434 -8.45 -12.00 -64.28
C ILE A 434 -7.72 -12.89 -65.29
N PRO A 435 -8.34 -13.91 -65.89
CA PRO A 435 -7.66 -14.75 -66.86
C PRO A 435 -7.35 -13.90 -68.09
N THR A 436 -6.16 -13.29 -68.10
CA THR A 436 -5.64 -12.55 -69.24
C THR A 436 -5.67 -13.51 -70.41
N LEU A 437 -6.56 -13.24 -71.37
CA LEU A 437 -6.71 -14.05 -72.57
C LEU A 437 -5.32 -14.38 -73.09
N SER A 438 -5.05 -15.67 -73.30
CA SER A 438 -3.72 -16.12 -73.74
C SER A 438 -3.28 -15.34 -74.97
N GLN A 439 -1.99 -15.37 -75.32
CA GLN A 439 -1.49 -14.71 -76.55
C GLN A 439 -2.39 -14.95 -77.80
N TRP A 440 -2.99 -16.14 -77.89
CA TRP A 440 -4.01 -16.48 -78.89
C TRP A 440 -5.38 -15.83 -78.66
N GLY A 441 -5.90 -15.80 -77.44
CA GLY A 441 -7.13 -15.09 -77.09
C GLY A 441 -7.05 -13.57 -77.31
N MET A 442 -5.93 -12.92 -76.97
CA MET A 442 -5.70 -11.52 -77.32
C MET A 442 -5.61 -11.31 -78.83
N ALA A 443 -4.92 -12.21 -79.57
CA ALA A 443 -4.89 -12.15 -81.03
C ALA A 443 -6.29 -12.33 -81.65
N ILE A 444 -7.13 -13.22 -81.10
CA ILE A 444 -8.53 -13.40 -81.54
C ILE A 444 -9.36 -12.13 -81.28
N MET A 445 -9.23 -11.50 -80.11
CA MET A 445 -9.92 -10.22 -79.83
C MET A 445 -9.46 -9.10 -80.75
N ALA A 446 -8.15 -8.98 -81.03
CA ALA A 446 -7.61 -8.02 -81.98
C ALA A 446 -8.12 -8.27 -83.41
N LEU A 447 -8.19 -9.53 -83.85
CA LEU A 447 -8.73 -9.93 -85.15
C LEU A 447 -10.25 -9.68 -85.25
N LEU A 448 -11.00 -9.87 -84.17
CA LEU A 448 -12.43 -9.53 -84.12
C LEU A 448 -12.65 -8.02 -84.25
N MET A 449 -11.89 -7.21 -83.50
CA MET A 449 -11.93 -5.74 -83.61
C MET A 449 -11.58 -5.27 -85.04
N LEU A 450 -10.51 -5.82 -85.64
CA LEU A 450 -10.14 -5.54 -87.03
C LEU A 450 -11.23 -5.98 -88.02
N GLY A 451 -11.82 -7.16 -87.83
CA GLY A 451 -12.90 -7.69 -88.67
C GLY A 451 -14.15 -6.82 -88.65
N VAL A 452 -14.60 -6.38 -87.47
CA VAL A 452 -15.72 -5.45 -87.31
C VAL A 452 -15.41 -4.10 -87.96
N GLY A 453 -14.20 -3.57 -87.77
CA GLY A 453 -13.75 -2.35 -88.44
C GLY A 453 -13.77 -2.45 -89.97
N PHE A 454 -13.28 -3.56 -90.53
CA PHE A 454 -13.27 -3.80 -91.97
C PHE A 454 -14.69 -3.93 -92.55
N VAL A 455 -15.61 -4.60 -91.84
CA VAL A 455 -17.04 -4.67 -92.22
C VAL A 455 -17.72 -3.30 -92.15
N SER A 456 -17.34 -2.45 -91.19
CA SER A 456 -17.87 -1.09 -91.04
C SER A 456 -17.45 -0.19 -92.19
N VAL A 457 -16.16 -0.17 -92.55
CA VAL A 457 -15.64 0.62 -93.70
C VAL A 457 -16.31 0.19 -95.01
N ARG A 458 -16.54 -1.12 -95.20
CA ARG A 458 -17.15 -1.68 -96.42
C ARG A 458 -18.66 -1.45 -96.56
N ARG A 459 -19.29 -0.70 -95.64
CA ARG A 459 -20.68 -0.21 -95.75
C ARG A 459 -20.79 1.27 -96.13
N PHE A 460 -19.68 1.99 -96.23
CA PHE A 460 -19.64 3.43 -96.51
C PHE A 460 -18.64 3.82 -97.62
N ALA A 461 -18.39 2.90 -98.56
CA ALA A 461 -17.51 3.06 -99.72
C ALA A 461 -18.15 2.45 -100.98
#